data_AF-A0A0A8E7C0-F1
#
_entry.id   AF-A0A0A8E7C0-F1
#
_cell.length_a   1.000
_cell.length_b   1.000
_cell.length_c   1.000
_cell.angle_alpha   90.00
_cell.angle_beta   90.00
_cell.angle_gamma   90.00
#
_symmetry.space_group_name_H-M   'P 1'
#
loop_
_entity.id
_entity.type
_entity.pdbx_description
1 polymer ?
#
loop_
_entity_poly.entity_id
_entity_poly.type
_entity_poly.pdbx_seq_one_letter_code
_entity_poly.pdbx_strand_id
1 'polypeptide(L)'
;MSNLLHNGKSELQKKSSIYLKLSFEFRILDYHFRELKISIEGVDAKLDYNSKYFFWFVEELIFFLSKNGYALRWDYEKVQIFNLQNLNLGENLIDFKSKFKLITTFDLIYN
;
A
#
# COMPACT_ATOMS: atom_id res chain seq x y z
N MET A 1 4.98 11.60 -35.46
CA MET A 1 3.68 11.07 -34.99
C MET A 1 3.76 10.92 -33.49
N SER A 2 2.85 11.60 -32.81
CA SER A 2 2.81 11.85 -31.36
C SER A 2 2.39 10.64 -30.52
N ASN A 3 3.11 10.46 -29.40
CA ASN A 3 2.81 9.81 -28.13
C ASN A 3 1.55 8.95 -27.97
N LEU A 4 1.76 7.70 -27.55
CA LEU A 4 0.89 7.01 -26.59
C LEU A 4 1.72 6.16 -25.62
N LEU A 5 2.24 6.81 -24.56
CA LEU A 5 2.48 6.14 -23.28
C LEU A 5 1.12 5.75 -22.73
N HIS A 6 0.67 4.52 -23.02
CA HIS A 6 -0.52 3.97 -22.38
C HIS A 6 -0.18 3.60 -20.94
N ASN A 7 -0.46 4.56 -20.08
CA ASN A 7 -0.61 4.46 -18.64
C ASN A 7 -1.45 3.20 -18.32
N GLY A 8 -0.79 2.13 -17.86
CA GLY A 8 -1.43 0.87 -17.56
C GLY A 8 -2.39 0.99 -16.39
N LYS A 9 -3.66 1.33 -16.66
CA LYS A 9 -4.75 1.00 -15.75
C LYS A 9 -4.80 -0.52 -15.63
N SER A 10 -4.28 -1.09 -14.55
CA SER A 10 -4.60 -2.49 -14.27
C SER A 10 -6.11 -2.54 -13.99
N GLU A 11 -6.83 -3.51 -14.55
CA GLU A 11 -8.27 -3.71 -14.28
C GLU A 11 -8.58 -3.88 -12.78
N LEU A 12 -7.55 -4.17 -12.00
CA LEU A 12 -7.56 -4.33 -10.56
C LEU A 12 -7.73 -2.99 -9.82
N GLN A 13 -7.35 -1.85 -10.39
CA GLN A 13 -7.33 -0.59 -9.64
C GLN A 13 -8.13 0.51 -10.33
N LYS A 14 -9.21 0.95 -9.67
CA LYS A 14 -10.11 2.00 -10.19
C LYS A 14 -9.62 3.41 -9.82
N LYS A 15 -8.97 3.56 -8.66
CA LYS A 15 -8.51 4.84 -8.11
C LYS A 15 -7.08 4.73 -7.62
N SER A 16 -6.22 5.61 -8.10
CA SER A 16 -4.83 5.79 -7.62
C SER A 16 -4.77 6.53 -6.29
N SER A 17 -3.71 6.31 -5.52
CA SER A 17 -3.39 7.10 -4.31
C SER A 17 -3.36 8.61 -4.56
N ILE A 18 -2.78 9.05 -5.69
CA ILE A 18 -2.70 10.48 -6.06
C ILE A 18 -4.10 11.10 -6.14
N TYR A 19 -5.02 10.44 -6.87
CA TYR A 19 -6.42 10.86 -6.96
C TYR A 19 -7.11 10.94 -5.58
N LEU A 20 -6.77 10.02 -4.67
CA LEU A 20 -7.30 9.96 -3.31
C LEU A 20 -6.59 10.90 -2.33
N LYS A 21 -5.56 11.63 -2.77
CA LYS A 21 -4.72 12.51 -1.95
C LYS A 21 -4.09 11.78 -0.76
N LEU A 22 -3.63 10.55 -0.98
CA LEU A 22 -2.92 9.75 0.01
C LEU A 22 -1.44 10.13 0.05
N SER A 23 -0.85 9.99 1.23
CA SER A 23 0.58 10.18 1.45
C SER A 23 1.39 9.02 0.88
N PHE A 24 0.83 7.81 0.88
CA PHE A 24 1.47 6.61 0.34
C PHE A 24 0.90 6.22 -1.03
N GLU A 25 1.80 5.97 -1.98
CA GLU A 25 1.40 5.54 -3.33
C GLU A 25 1.33 4.01 -3.41
N PHE A 26 0.10 3.50 -3.48
CA PHE A 26 -0.20 2.07 -3.55
C PHE A 26 -0.60 1.67 -4.96
N ARG A 27 -0.10 0.50 -5.37
CA ARG A 27 -0.52 -0.17 -6.61
C ARG A 27 -0.92 -1.60 -6.34
N ILE A 28 -2.13 -1.98 -6.76
CA ILE A 28 -2.60 -3.36 -6.67
C ILE A 28 -1.97 -4.17 -7.79
N LEU A 29 -1.24 -5.21 -7.41
CA LEU A 29 -0.58 -6.13 -8.32
C LEU A 29 -1.47 -7.32 -8.66
N ASP A 30 -2.15 -7.87 -7.66
CA ASP A 30 -2.91 -9.11 -7.75
C ASP A 30 -3.91 -9.20 -6.60
N TYR A 31 -5.07 -9.80 -6.85
CA TYR A 31 -6.07 -10.10 -5.85
C TYR A 31 -6.76 -11.42 -6.20
N HIS A 32 -6.60 -12.41 -5.33
CA HIS A 32 -7.26 -13.70 -5.47
C HIS A 32 -7.59 -14.25 -4.09
N PHE A 33 -8.80 -14.78 -3.93
CA PHE A 33 -9.27 -15.49 -2.73
C PHE A 33 -8.69 -14.99 -1.39
N ARG A 34 -9.15 -13.83 -0.91
CA ARG A 34 -8.74 -13.22 0.38
C ARG A 34 -7.23 -12.88 0.51
N GLU A 35 -6.43 -13.11 -0.52
CA GLU A 35 -5.03 -12.70 -0.63
C GLU A 35 -4.88 -11.51 -1.57
N LEU A 36 -4.10 -10.52 -1.12
CA LEU A 36 -3.88 -9.28 -1.85
C LEU A 36 -2.39 -8.96 -1.95
N LYS A 37 -1.92 -8.60 -3.15
CA LYS A 37 -0.54 -8.15 -3.39
C LYS A 37 -0.54 -6.69 -3.77
N ILE A 38 0.25 -5.89 -3.06
CA ILE A 38 0.31 -4.44 -3.22
C ILE A 38 1.77 -4.02 -3.33
N SER A 39 2.09 -3.17 -4.30
CA SER A 39 3.39 -2.50 -4.40
C SER A 39 3.29 -1.08 -3.84
N ILE A 40 4.34 -0.66 -3.14
CA ILE A 40 4.56 0.74 -2.81
C ILE A 40 5.32 1.39 -3.95
N GLU A 41 4.73 2.38 -4.60
CA GLU A 41 5.37 3.11 -5.70
C GLU A 41 6.11 4.36 -5.20
N GLY A 42 5.75 4.87 -4.02
CA GLY A 42 6.39 6.04 -3.42
C GLY A 42 5.66 6.54 -2.17
N VAL A 43 6.18 7.62 -1.62
CA VAL A 43 5.62 8.37 -0.48
C VAL A 43 5.80 9.87 -0.71
N ASP A 44 4.88 10.68 -0.22
CA ASP A 44 5.01 12.15 -0.21
C ASP A 44 6.31 12.53 0.53
N ALA A 45 7.18 13.27 -0.15
CA ALA A 45 8.46 13.73 0.38
C ALA A 45 8.34 14.62 1.63
N LYS A 46 7.13 15.10 1.96
CA LYS A 46 6.86 15.88 3.17
C LYS A 46 6.52 15.02 4.41
N LEU A 47 6.38 13.70 4.25
CA LEU A 47 5.98 12.83 5.36
C LEU A 47 7.22 12.26 6.08
N ASP A 48 7.56 12.86 7.22
CA ASP A 48 8.68 12.41 8.05
C ASP A 48 8.36 11.17 8.90
N TYR A 49 9.35 10.28 9.04
CA TYR A 49 9.24 9.09 9.88
C TYR A 49 9.11 9.46 11.36
N ASN A 50 8.12 8.88 12.03
CA ASN A 50 7.89 9.04 13.47
C ASN A 50 7.09 7.85 14.03
N SER A 51 6.77 7.86 15.32
CA SER A 51 6.06 6.77 16.00
C SER A 51 4.68 6.44 15.41
N LYS A 52 4.02 7.40 14.74
CA LYS A 52 2.71 7.24 14.10
C LYS A 52 2.77 6.81 12.64
N TYR A 53 3.93 6.87 11.99
CA TYR A 53 4.10 6.63 10.55
C TYR A 53 3.51 5.28 10.10
N PHE A 54 3.78 4.22 10.86
CA PHE A 54 3.23 2.89 10.56
C PHE A 54 1.69 2.84 10.64
N PHE A 55 1.10 3.52 11.62
CA PHE A 55 -0.36 3.55 11.74
C PHE A 55 -1.01 4.32 10.60
N TRP A 56 -0.41 5.45 10.19
CA TRP A 56 -0.86 6.19 9.01
C TRP A 56 -0.78 5.34 7.73
N PHE A 57 0.30 4.59 7.55
CA PHE A 57 0.45 3.67 6.42
C PHE A 57 -0.70 2.66 6.35
N VAL A 58 -1.05 2.04 7.48
CA VAL A 58 -2.12 1.05 7.55
C VAL A 58 -3.50 1.68 7.35
N GLU A 59 -3.74 2.86 7.94
CA GLU A 59 -5.01 3.59 7.76
C GLU A 59 -5.23 3.98 6.29
N GLU A 60 -4.21 4.54 5.64
CA GLU A 60 -4.28 4.90 4.23
C GLU A 60 -4.40 3.67 3.33
N LEU A 61 -3.73 2.57 3.66
CA LEU A 61 -3.91 1.29 2.97
C LEU A 61 -5.36 0.82 3.04
N ILE A 62 -5.95 0.74 4.23
CA ILE A 62 -7.35 0.30 4.40
C ILE A 62 -8.30 1.23 3.65
N PHE A 63 -8.08 2.54 3.74
CA PHE A 63 -8.86 3.53 3.00
C PHE A 63 -8.74 3.34 1.49
N PHE A 64 -7.52 3.16 0.98
CA PHE A 64 -7.24 2.91 -0.44
C PHE A 64 -8.01 1.68 -0.95
N LEU A 65 -7.98 0.57 -0.20
CA LEU A 65 -8.69 -0.66 -0.56
C LEU A 65 -10.21 -0.45 -0.58
N SER A 66 -10.76 0.19 0.44
CA SER A 66 -12.18 0.52 0.52
C SER A 66 -12.63 1.37 -0.68
N LYS A 67 -11.83 2.38 -1.08
CA LYS A 67 -12.17 3.26 -2.21
C LYS A 67 -12.04 2.60 -3.57
N ASN A 68 -11.29 1.51 -3.67
CA ASN A 68 -11.17 0.69 -4.86
C ASN A 68 -12.21 -0.45 -4.91
N GLY A 69 -13.07 -0.58 -3.90
CA GLY A 69 -14.16 -1.56 -3.87
C GLY A 69 -13.73 -2.95 -3.43
N TYR A 70 -12.57 -3.05 -2.76
CA TYR A 70 -12.12 -4.29 -2.16
C TYR A 70 -12.77 -4.54 -0.81
N ALA A 71 -12.63 -5.77 -0.34
CA ALA A 71 -13.24 -6.27 0.88
C ALA A 71 -12.78 -5.50 2.14
N LEU A 72 -13.53 -5.62 3.24
CA LEU A 72 -13.19 -4.97 4.50
C LEU A 72 -11.91 -5.58 5.10
N ARG A 73 -11.27 -4.87 6.03
CA ARG A 73 -10.02 -5.33 6.66
C ARG A 73 -10.11 -6.75 7.23
N TRP A 74 -11.29 -7.17 7.68
CA TRP A 74 -11.52 -8.49 8.29
C TRP A 74 -11.70 -9.62 7.28
N ASP A 75 -11.89 -9.28 6.01
CA ASP A 75 -12.17 -10.25 4.96
C ASP A 75 -10.88 -10.81 4.35
N TYR A 76 -9.74 -10.14 4.54
CA TYR A 76 -8.44 -10.64 4.08
C TYR A 76 -7.90 -11.71 5.02
N GLU A 77 -7.28 -12.72 4.43
CA GLU A 77 -6.40 -13.61 5.15
C GLU A 77 -4.98 -13.04 5.15
N LYS A 78 -4.56 -12.49 4.01
CA LYS A 78 -3.18 -12.08 3.79
C LYS A 78 -3.07 -10.86 2.87
N VAL A 79 -2.20 -9.93 3.26
CA VAL A 79 -1.82 -8.77 2.45
C VAL A 79 -0.30 -8.74 2.34
N GLN A 80 0.22 -8.90 1.13
CA GLN A 80 1.64 -8.90 0.83
C GLN A 80 2.06 -7.56 0.23
N ILE A 81 2.98 -6.87 0.91
CA ILE A 81 3.52 -5.58 0.50
C ILE A 81 4.88 -5.77 -0.19
N PHE A 82 4.98 -5.24 -1.40
CA PHE A 82 6.20 -5.22 -2.20
C PHE A 82 6.78 -3.80 -2.21
N ASN A 83 8.08 -3.72 -2.48
CA ASN A 83 8.80 -2.47 -2.71
C ASN A 83 8.81 -1.49 -1.53
N LEU A 84 8.88 -1.98 -0.29
CA LEU A 84 8.95 -1.12 0.90
C LEU A 84 10.13 -0.14 0.92
N GLN A 85 11.20 -0.41 0.17
CA GLN A 85 12.32 0.52 -0.01
C GLN A 85 11.88 1.88 -0.58
N ASN A 86 10.77 1.94 -1.32
CA ASN A 86 10.22 3.16 -1.90
C ASN A 86 9.64 4.13 -0.86
N LEU A 87 9.53 3.69 0.40
CA LEU A 87 9.22 4.57 1.54
C LEU A 87 10.42 5.43 1.97
N ASN A 88 11.62 5.20 1.43
CA ASN A 88 12.85 5.96 1.70
C ASN A 88 13.20 6.08 3.20
N LEU A 89 12.96 5.02 3.98
CA LEU A 89 13.10 5.05 5.44
C LEU A 89 14.53 4.86 5.97
N GLY A 90 15.48 4.45 5.12
CA GLY A 90 16.84 4.12 5.55
C GLY A 90 16.85 3.08 6.67
N GLU A 91 17.54 3.38 7.77
CA GLU A 91 17.65 2.50 8.95
C GLU A 91 16.30 2.22 9.63
N ASN A 92 15.34 3.14 9.51
CA ASN A 92 14.00 3.00 10.11
C ASN A 92 13.16 1.92 9.43
N LEU A 93 13.58 1.41 8.27
CA LEU A 93 12.85 0.36 7.55
C LEU A 93 12.72 -0.92 8.37
N ILE A 94 13.72 -1.25 9.19
CA ILE A 94 13.71 -2.44 10.05
C ILE A 94 12.63 -2.29 11.15
N ASP A 95 12.60 -1.14 11.81
CA ASP A 95 11.58 -0.82 12.82
C ASP A 95 10.18 -0.85 12.19
N PHE A 96 10.00 -0.23 11.02
CA PHE A 96 8.73 -0.25 10.28
C PHE A 96 8.27 -1.68 9.96
N LYS A 97 9.14 -2.54 9.42
CA LYS A 97 8.84 -3.96 9.15
C LYS A 97 8.46 -4.71 10.41
N SER A 98 9.12 -4.43 11.54
CA SER A 98 8.86 -5.11 12.81
C SER A 98 7.44 -4.87 13.33
N LYS A 99 6.80 -3.76 12.93
CA LYS A 99 5.45 -3.37 13.33
C LYS A 99 4.35 -4.08 12.55
N PHE A 100 4.67 -4.81 11.48
CA PHE A 100 3.69 -5.58 10.71
C PHE A 100 2.94 -6.58 11.61
N LYS A 101 3.63 -7.16 12.59
CA LYS A 101 3.06 -8.07 13.61
C LYS A 101 2.02 -7.43 14.53
N LEU A 102 1.89 -6.09 14.53
CA LEU A 102 0.87 -5.39 15.32
C LEU A 102 -0.51 -5.52 14.68
N ILE A 103 -0.59 -5.87 13.40
CA ILE A 103 -1.85 -6.14 12.72
C ILE A 103 -2.28 -7.56 13.03
N THR A 104 -3.40 -7.70 13.71
CA THR A 104 -3.95 -9.00 14.15
C THR A 104 -5.15 -9.46 13.32
N THR A 105 -5.59 -8.62 12.38
CA THR A 105 -6.82 -8.84 11.61
C THR A 105 -6.59 -9.66 10.34
N PHE A 106 -5.37 -9.63 9.81
CA PHE A 106 -4.89 -10.38 8.65
C PHE A 106 -3.37 -10.44 8.70
N ASP A 107 -2.77 -11.36 7.96
CA ASP A 107 -1.32 -11.47 7.83
C ASP A 107 -0.78 -10.37 6.91
N LEU A 108 -0.25 -9.31 7.51
CA LEU A 108 0.50 -8.29 6.79
C LEU A 108 1.96 -8.76 6.68
N ILE A 109 2.40 -9.09 5.46
CA ILE A 109 3.77 -9.55 5.19
C ILE A 109 4.44 -8.69 4.13
N TYR A 110 5.77 -8.76 4.02
CA TYR A 110 6.54 -8.01 3.03
C TYR A 110 7.43 -8.92 2.18
N ASN A 111 7.73 -8.48 0.95
CA ASN A 111 8.68 -9.10 0.03
C ASN A 111 9.60 -8.04 -0.57
#